data_AF-X5UJW5-F1
#
_entry.id   AF-X5UJW5-F1
#
_cell.length_a   1.000
_cell.length_b   1.000
_cell.length_c   1.000
_cell.angle_alpha   90.00
_cell.angle_beta   90.00
_cell.angle_gamma   90.00
#
_symmetry.space_group_name_H-M   'P 1'
#
loop_
_entity.id
_entity.type
_entity.pdbx_description
1 polymer ?
#
loop_
_entity_poly.entity_id
_entity_poly.type
_entity_poly.pdbx_seq_one_letter_code
_entity_poly.pdbx_strand_id
1 'polypeptide(L)' 'MLAASLATPCFAQETFGGNDCTEDCSGHKAGYDWAEQNQISNESDCSSNSQSFNEGCQTFVEDPSRGSDEDDEGEEIDD' A
#
# COMPACT_ATOMS: atom_id res chain seq x y z
N MET A 1 29.40 30.13 0.09
CA MET A 1 28.13 30.60 0.69
C MET A 1 27.18 29.42 0.69
N LEU A 2 26.60 29.13 1.85
CA LEU A 2 25.72 28.01 2.15
C LEU A 2 24.45 28.02 1.28
N ALA A 3 24.02 26.84 0.84
CA ALA A 3 22.61 26.47 0.78
C ALA A 3 22.52 24.99 1.16
N ALA A 4 22.31 24.73 2.45
CA ALA A 4 21.98 23.40 2.93
C ALA A 4 20.59 23.07 2.42
N SER A 5 20.47 21.99 1.66
CA SER A 5 19.19 21.37 1.32
C SER A 5 18.48 21.04 2.62
N LEU A 6 17.39 21.75 2.91
CA LEU A 6 16.46 21.37 3.96
C LEU A 6 15.71 20.13 3.46
N ALA A 7 16.33 18.96 3.58
CA ALA A 7 15.64 17.69 3.52
C ALA A 7 14.83 17.59 4.81
N THR A 8 13.61 18.12 4.78
CA THR A 8 12.59 17.72 5.74
C THR A 8 12.30 16.25 5.44
N PRO A 9 12.55 15.27 6.35
CA PRO A 9 11.71 14.09 6.32
C PRO A 9 10.35 14.56 6.81
N CYS A 10 9.56 15.12 5.89
CA CYS A 10 8.13 15.07 6.09
C CYS A 10 7.85 13.58 6.00
N PHE A 11 7.21 13.00 7.01
CA PHE A 11 6.46 11.78 6.82
C PHE A 11 5.50 12.12 5.67
N ALA A 12 5.90 11.88 4.42
CA ALA A 12 4.91 11.53 3.43
C ALA A 12 4.20 10.36 4.12
N GLN A 13 2.92 10.56 4.42
CA GLN A 13 2.13 9.40 4.79
C GLN A 13 2.14 8.60 3.50
N GLU A 14 3.04 7.62 3.41
CA GLU A 14 3.05 6.67 2.30
C GLU A 14 1.61 6.13 2.25
N THR A 15 1.00 6.15 1.07
CA THR A 15 -0.35 5.61 0.92
C THR A 15 -0.36 4.43 -0.02
N PHE A 16 -1.29 3.51 0.23
CA PHE A 16 -1.51 2.36 -0.65
C PHE A 16 -2.97 2.32 -1.08
N GLY A 17 -3.22 2.57 -2.37
CA GLY A 17 -4.58 2.61 -2.91
C GLY A 17 -5.41 3.72 -2.25
N GLY A 18 -4.77 4.82 -1.85
CA GLY A 18 -5.39 5.94 -1.13
C GLY A 18 -5.61 5.72 0.37
N ASN A 19 -5.08 4.63 0.95
CA ASN A 19 -5.14 4.36 2.39
C ASN A 19 -3.80 4.69 3.06
N ASP A 20 -3.85 5.37 4.22
CA ASP A 20 -2.64 5.75 4.96
C ASP A 20 -1.90 4.51 5.48
N CYS A 21 -0.62 4.41 5.15
CA CYS A 21 0.25 3.42 5.75
C CYS A 21 0.66 3.86 7.17
N THR A 22 0.58 2.92 8.11
CA THR A 22 0.90 3.21 9.52
C THR A 22 2.41 3.21 9.79
N GLU A 23 3.16 2.36 9.08
CA GLU A 23 4.61 2.23 9.22
C GLU A 23 5.29 2.12 7.85
N ASP A 24 5.03 1.07 7.09
CA ASP A 24 5.84 0.68 5.90
C ASP A 24 5.01 0.14 4.73
N CYS A 25 3.69 0.36 4.68
CA CYS A 25 2.75 -0.20 3.68
C CYS A 25 2.75 -1.74 3.51
N SER A 26 3.61 -2.47 4.23
CA SER A 26 3.80 -3.92 4.12
C SER A 26 2.49 -4.70 4.34
N GLY A 27 1.64 -4.21 5.24
CA GLY A 27 0.32 -4.79 5.50
C GLY A 27 -0.61 -4.71 4.29
N HIS A 28 -0.61 -3.57 3.58
CA HIS A 28 -1.40 -3.36 2.37
C HIS A 28 -0.84 -4.16 1.19
N LYS A 29 0.48 -4.13 1.00
CA LYS A 29 1.17 -4.97 0.02
C LYS A 29 0.82 -6.45 0.19
N ALA A 30 0.92 -6.97 1.41
CA ALA A 30 0.58 -8.37 1.71
C ALA A 30 -0.89 -8.70 1.40
N GLY A 31 -1.81 -7.76 1.63
CA GLY A 31 -3.22 -7.90 1.27
C GLY A 31 -3.45 -7.97 -0.23
N TYR A 32 -2.81 -7.09 -0.98
CA TYR A 32 -2.88 -7.04 -2.45
C TYR A 32 -2.29 -8.31 -3.07
N ASP A 33 -1.08 -8.70 -2.65
CA ASP A 33 -0.40 -9.89 -3.17
C ASP A 33 -1.19 -11.16 -2.89
N TRP A 34 -1.80 -11.25 -1.69
CA TRP A 34 -2.69 -12.36 -1.39
C TRP A 34 -3.92 -12.36 -2.30
N ALA A 35 -4.51 -11.19 -2.53
CA ALA A 35 -5.69 -11.06 -3.39
C ALA A 35 -5.38 -11.45 -4.84
N GLU A 36 -4.23 -11.03 -5.37
CA GLU A 36 -3.74 -11.40 -6.70
C GLU A 36 -3.53 -12.91 -6.81
N GLN A 37 -2.78 -13.51 -5.87
CA GLN A 37 -2.49 -14.94 -5.85
C GLN A 37 -3.75 -15.80 -5.76
N ASN A 38 -4.78 -15.33 -5.05
CA ASN A 38 -6.05 -16.02 -4.88
C ASN A 38 -7.11 -15.59 -5.91
N GLN A 39 -6.77 -14.70 -6.84
CA GLN A 39 -7.67 -14.13 -7.85
C GLN A 39 -8.97 -13.58 -7.25
N ILE A 40 -8.86 -12.85 -6.15
CA ILE A 40 -10.01 -12.29 -5.44
C ILE A 40 -10.69 -11.25 -6.33
N SER A 41 -11.99 -11.43 -6.54
CA SER A 41 -12.79 -10.50 -7.35
C SER A 41 -13.93 -9.87 -6.55
N ASN A 42 -13.98 -10.11 -5.23
CA ASN A 42 -15.02 -9.61 -4.36
C ASN A 42 -14.43 -9.10 -3.05
N GLU A 43 -14.76 -7.87 -2.68
CA GLU A 43 -14.29 -7.23 -1.45
C GLU A 43 -14.73 -7.97 -0.19
N SER A 44 -15.83 -8.75 -0.27
CA SER A 44 -16.31 -9.57 0.85
C SER A 44 -15.31 -10.66 1.25
N ASP A 45 -14.44 -11.08 0.32
CA ASP A 45 -13.42 -12.09 0.55
C ASP A 45 -12.16 -11.48 1.21
N CYS A 46 -12.04 -10.15 1.23
CA CYS A 46 -10.97 -9.39 1.88
C CYS A 46 -11.16 -9.26 3.41
N SER A 47 -11.83 -10.22 4.06
CA SER A 47 -12.20 -10.14 5.48
C SER A 47 -11.19 -10.88 6.37
N SER A 48 -10.13 -10.19 6.79
CA SER A 48 -9.15 -10.63 7.78
C SER A 48 -9.19 -9.78 9.07
N ASN A 49 -8.39 -10.16 10.07
CA ASN A 49 -8.25 -9.41 11.34
C ASN A 49 -7.34 -8.18 11.22
N SER A 50 -6.63 -8.02 10.11
CA SER A 50 -5.72 -6.89 9.87
C SER A 50 -6.40 -5.88 8.96
N GLN A 51 -6.52 -4.63 9.42
CA GLN A 51 -7.14 -3.55 8.65
C GLN A 51 -6.35 -3.28 7.36
N SER A 52 -5.04 -3.07 7.46
CA SER A 52 -4.16 -2.79 6.31
C SER A 52 -4.19 -3.91 5.28
N PHE A 53 -4.26 -5.16 5.73
CA PHE A 53 -4.43 -6.31 4.83
C PHE A 53 -5.75 -6.24 4.05
N ASN A 54 -6.85 -5.91 4.73
CA ASN A 54 -8.17 -5.84 4.10
C ASN A 54 -8.21 -4.70 3.07
N GLU A 55 -7.61 -3.55 3.41
CA GLU A 55 -7.49 -2.39 2.54
C GLU A 55 -6.63 -2.70 1.29
N GLY A 56 -5.51 -3.40 1.45
CA GLY A 56 -4.69 -3.87 0.33
C GLY A 56 -5.41 -4.86 -0.58
N CYS A 57 -6.17 -5.79 -0.01
CA CYS A 57 -6.99 -6.72 -0.79
C CYS A 57 -8.13 -6.01 -1.54
N GLN A 58 -8.78 -5.03 -0.91
CA GLN A 58 -9.80 -4.21 -1.58
C GLN A 58 -9.19 -3.42 -2.75
N THR A 59 -7.99 -2.86 -2.54
CA THR A 59 -7.23 -2.17 -3.59
C THR A 59 -7.01 -3.07 -4.81
N PHE A 60 -6.69 -4.36 -4.63
CA PHE A 60 -6.60 -5.30 -5.76
C PHE A 60 -7.95 -5.51 -6.45
N VAL A 61 -9.05 -5.65 -5.70
CA VAL A 61 -10.38 -5.84 -6.30
C VAL A 61 -10.80 -4.61 -7.13
N GLU A 62 -10.45 -3.41 -6.68
CA GLU A 62 -10.73 -2.15 -7.37
C GLU A 62 -9.80 -1.91 -8.56
N ASP A 63 -8.49 -2.10 -8.37
CA ASP A 63 -7.47 -1.94 -9.41
C ASP A 63 -6.42 -3.09 -9.39
N PRO A 64 -6.72 -4.21 -10.08
CA PRO A 64 -5.78 -5.32 -10.25
C PRO A 64 -4.54 -4.98 -11.09
N SER A 65 -4.49 -3.79 -11.71
CA SER A 65 -3.40 -3.38 -12.60
C SER A 65 -2.40 -2.41 -11.96
N ARG A 66 -2.73 -1.87 -10.77
CA ARG A 66 -1.85 -0.99 -9.99
C ARG A 66 -0.52 -1.67 -9.61
N GLY A 67 -0.57 -2.94 -9.24
CA GLY A 67 0.56 -3.62 -8.60
C GLY A 67 0.67 -3.31 -7.11
N SER A 68 1.60 -3.99 -6.44
CA SER A 68 1.80 -3.95 -4.99
C SER A 68 3.21 -3.54 -4.56
N ASP A 69 4.12 -3.35 -5.52
CA ASP A 69 5.54 -3.09 -5.24
C ASP A 69 5.81 -1.62 -4.92
N GLU A 70 4.92 -0.72 -5.34
CA GLU A 70 5.06 0.73 -5.16
C GLU A 70 3.90 1.29 -4.30
N ASP A 71 4.19 2.33 -3.54
CA ASP A 71 3.18 3.17 -2.89
C ASP A 71 2.51 4.10 -3.92
N ASP A 72 1.62 4.98 -3.48
CA ASP A 72 0.94 5.93 -4.37
C ASP A 72 1.84 7.11 -4.80
N GLU A 73 2.98 7.30 -4.15
CA GLU A 73 4.03 8.25 -4.50
C GLU A 73 5.00 7.70 -5.56
N GLY A 74 4.98 6.39 -5.80
CA GLY A 74 5.89 5.67 -6.69
C GLY A 74 7.22 5.31 -6.05
N GLU A 75 7.30 5.31 -4.71
CA GLU A 75 8.41 4.75 -3.94
C GLU A 75 8.16 3.25 -3.71
N GLU A 76 9.24 2.47 -3.72
CA GLU A 76 9.17 1.01 -3.56
C GLU A 76 8.85 0.65 -2.10
N ILE A 77 7.93 -0.28 -1.89
CA ILE A 77 7.51 -0.75 -0.57
C ILE A 77 8.49 -1.85 -0.11
N ASP A 78 9.26 -1.55 0.94
CA ASP A 78 10.15 -2.52 1.58
C ASP A 78 9.35 -3.59 2.36
N ASP A 79 9.67 -4.88 2.15
CA ASP A 79 9.09 -6.05 2.83
C ASP A 79 9.65 -6.32 4.25
#